data_AF-A0A9D5U8K2-F1
#
_entry.id   AF-A0A9D5U8K2-F1
#
_cell.length_a   1.000
_cell.length_b   1.000
_cell.length_c   1.000
_cell.angle_alpha   90.00
_cell.angle_beta   90.00
_cell.angle_gamma   90.00
#
_symmetry.space_group_name_H-M   'P 1'
#
loop_
_entity.id
_entity.type
_entity.pdbx_description
1 polymer ?
#
loop_
_entity_poly.entity_id
_entity_poly.type
_entity_poly.pdbx_seq_one_letter_code
_entity_poly.pdbx_strand_id
1 'polypeptide(L)'
;MTAAGAEHGQTDQALPVAPVLVRDYRRLVRLFPFAYRRDHGTEVLGHLLDGAAPGQSRPTPAERTDLLRAAAREWLLAPLGSTARQRRAATGLLTVLLPAVLGIHAARALAHAAWTLGGDGAPLLLQVAPLAPTWAVWCVGVVAVLAGLARTGRALVAAAAVAGLVTLVVLVGSGREHTAYLEAGWVLGLVAHAVVVAEHDRRLAPGRRWGRAAGTAGAVVGALGAYVMVIAPDNAWNGAPWWVAPYGSAWTLGGFVAPVVAVLAGAALWSRTRQAVPVLLGGVVGVGLGRSGLFWSGNVNAEAVDAGNVLALVGCALLAVVAARWVVNRLDELAEVRAAHRALLGTPT
;
A
#
# COMPACT_ATOMS: atom_id res chain seq x y z
N MET A 1 -27.01 -71.60 32.56
CA MET A 1 -27.62 -70.55 31.72
C MET A 1 -27.82 -69.31 32.58
N THR A 2 -26.89 -68.37 32.50
CA THR A 2 -27.11 -66.94 32.80
C THR A 2 -25.90 -66.22 32.22
N ALA A 3 -26.06 -65.78 30.98
CA ALA A 3 -25.03 -65.07 30.24
C ALA A 3 -24.83 -63.69 30.86
N ALA A 4 -23.60 -63.42 31.32
CA ALA A 4 -23.14 -62.12 31.75
C ALA A 4 -23.23 -61.13 30.58
N GLY A 5 -24.03 -60.09 30.74
CA GLY A 5 -24.13 -58.99 29.80
C GLY A 5 -22.81 -58.24 29.70
N ALA A 6 -22.26 -58.20 28.49
CA ALA A 6 -21.13 -57.35 28.14
C ALA A 6 -21.58 -55.88 28.19
N GLU A 7 -21.19 -55.17 29.24
CA GLU A 7 -21.27 -53.73 29.32
C GLU A 7 -20.54 -53.10 28.13
N HIS A 8 -21.31 -52.60 27.17
CA HIS A 8 -20.85 -51.62 26.20
C HIS A 8 -20.69 -50.28 26.92
N GLY A 9 -19.69 -50.21 27.80
CA GLY A 9 -19.21 -48.99 28.43
C GLY A 9 -17.99 -48.48 27.70
N GLN A 10 -18.06 -48.38 26.38
CA GLN A 10 -17.07 -47.62 25.61
C GLN A 10 -17.25 -46.18 26.04
N THR A 11 -16.44 -45.79 27.02
CA THR A 11 -16.32 -44.42 27.51
C THR A 11 -16.29 -43.53 26.29
N ASP A 12 -17.34 -42.73 26.20
CA ASP A 12 -17.48 -41.55 25.38
C ASP A 12 -16.21 -40.72 25.66
N GLN A 13 -15.13 -41.00 24.92
CA GLN A 13 -13.88 -40.27 25.01
C GLN A 13 -14.27 -38.89 24.54
N ALA A 14 -14.58 -38.03 25.50
CA ALA A 14 -14.98 -36.66 25.28
C ALA A 14 -14.00 -36.10 24.24
N LEU A 15 -14.52 -35.85 23.03
CA LEU A 15 -13.70 -35.34 21.95
C LEU A 15 -12.93 -34.14 22.54
N PRO A 16 -11.59 -34.14 22.50
CA PRO A 16 -10.78 -33.22 23.27
C PRO A 16 -11.07 -31.75 22.94
N VAL A 17 -11.76 -31.49 21.82
CA VAL A 17 -12.24 -30.17 21.42
C VAL A 17 -13.67 -30.22 20.90
N ALA A 18 -14.51 -29.28 21.33
CA ALA A 18 -15.88 -29.17 20.88
C ALA A 18 -15.96 -28.91 19.35
N PRO A 19 -16.80 -29.63 18.58
CA PRO A 19 -16.87 -29.48 17.11
C PRO A 19 -17.34 -28.09 16.67
N VAL A 20 -18.09 -27.38 17.53
CA VAL A 20 -18.52 -26.00 17.31
C VAL A 20 -17.33 -25.03 17.31
N LEU A 21 -16.38 -25.21 18.23
CA LEU A 21 -15.19 -24.37 18.33
C LEU A 21 -14.35 -24.46 17.04
N VAL A 22 -14.13 -25.69 16.54
CA VAL A 22 -13.41 -25.94 15.29
C VAL A 22 -14.09 -25.21 14.11
N ARG A 23 -15.43 -25.25 14.04
CA ARG A 23 -16.19 -24.56 12.98
C ARG A 23 -16.02 -23.04 13.07
N ASP A 24 -16.04 -22.48 14.27
CA ASP A 24 -15.90 -21.04 14.49
C ASP A 24 -14.48 -20.56 14.16
N TYR A 25 -13.44 -21.27 14.60
CA TYR A 25 -12.06 -20.96 14.20
C TYR A 25 -11.86 -21.07 12.68
N ARG A 26 -12.42 -22.10 12.03
CA ARG A 26 -12.40 -22.20 10.56
C ARG A 26 -13.08 -20.99 9.89
N ARG A 27 -14.18 -20.46 10.45
CA ARG A 27 -14.83 -19.25 9.94
C ARG A 27 -13.93 -18.03 10.09
N LEU A 28 -13.23 -17.88 11.21
CA LEU A 28 -12.29 -16.77 11.43
C LEU A 28 -11.07 -16.87 10.51
N VAL A 29 -10.51 -18.07 10.33
CA VAL A 29 -9.38 -18.31 9.42
C VAL A 29 -9.75 -17.99 7.96
N ARG A 30 -11.04 -18.14 7.56
CA ARG A 30 -11.51 -17.74 6.22
C ARG A 30 -11.37 -16.24 5.93
N LEU A 31 -11.21 -15.39 6.95
CA LEU A 31 -11.00 -13.95 6.76
C LEU A 31 -9.61 -13.60 6.21
N PHE A 32 -8.61 -14.47 6.40
CA PHE A 32 -7.26 -14.26 5.86
C PHE A 32 -7.26 -14.37 4.33
N PRO A 33 -6.35 -13.71 3.59
CA PRO A 33 -6.23 -13.85 2.14
C PRO A 33 -6.05 -15.31 1.70
N PHE A 34 -6.59 -15.69 0.53
CA PHE A 34 -6.58 -17.09 0.05
C PHE A 34 -5.18 -17.71 0.03
N ALA A 35 -4.17 -16.99 -0.49
CA ALA A 35 -2.79 -17.49 -0.54
C ALA A 35 -2.24 -17.82 0.86
N TYR A 36 -2.49 -16.94 1.84
CA TYR A 36 -2.08 -17.17 3.23
C TYR A 36 -2.78 -18.40 3.82
N ARG A 37 -4.09 -18.53 3.60
CA ARG A 37 -4.87 -19.69 4.12
C ARG A 37 -4.40 -21.00 3.51
N ARG A 38 -4.01 -21.02 2.24
CA ARG A 38 -3.52 -22.22 1.57
C ARG A 38 -2.22 -22.72 2.22
N ASP A 39 -1.34 -21.80 2.59
CA ASP A 39 0.01 -22.13 3.07
C ASP A 39 0.05 -22.34 4.61
N HIS A 40 -0.72 -21.58 5.38
CA HIS A 40 -0.66 -21.56 6.85
C HIS A 40 -2.00 -21.85 7.55
N GLY A 41 -3.09 -22.07 6.82
CA GLY A 41 -4.42 -22.18 7.42
C GLY A 41 -4.57 -23.37 8.36
N THR A 42 -3.94 -24.50 8.05
CA THR A 42 -3.94 -25.71 8.89
C THR A 42 -3.07 -25.54 10.13
N GLU A 43 -1.89 -24.93 9.99
CA GLU A 43 -0.97 -24.62 11.09
C GLU A 43 -1.61 -23.65 12.09
N VAL A 44 -2.17 -22.55 11.61
CA VAL A 44 -2.88 -21.56 12.45
C VAL A 44 -4.07 -22.20 13.15
N LEU A 45 -4.86 -23.02 12.44
CA LEU A 45 -5.98 -23.73 13.06
C LEU A 45 -5.51 -24.72 14.13
N GLY A 46 -4.41 -25.45 13.88
CA GLY A 46 -3.80 -26.34 14.86
C GLY A 46 -3.41 -25.58 16.12
N HIS A 47 -2.63 -24.50 15.99
CA HIS A 47 -2.22 -23.67 17.14
C HIS A 47 -3.39 -23.09 17.94
N LEU A 48 -4.47 -22.67 17.27
CA LEU A 48 -5.68 -22.16 17.94
C LEU A 48 -6.42 -23.26 18.72
N LEU A 49 -6.41 -24.49 18.21
CA LEU A 49 -7.04 -25.64 18.88
C LEU A 49 -6.17 -26.15 20.03
N ASP A 50 -4.85 -26.19 19.85
CA ASP A 50 -3.89 -26.59 20.88
C ASP A 50 -3.87 -25.60 22.05
N GLY A 51 -4.08 -24.30 21.77
CA GLY A 51 -4.18 -23.24 22.78
C GLY A 51 -5.56 -23.07 23.42
N ALA A 52 -6.58 -23.83 23.00
CA ALA A 52 -7.93 -23.71 23.53
C ALA A 52 -8.02 -24.26 24.96
N ALA A 53 -8.75 -23.58 25.84
CA ALA A 53 -8.96 -24.05 27.20
C ALA A 53 -9.81 -25.35 27.21
N PRO A 54 -9.56 -26.30 28.14
CA PRO A 54 -10.39 -27.49 28.27
C PRO A 54 -11.88 -27.11 28.46
N GLY A 55 -12.76 -27.69 27.65
CA GLY A 55 -14.19 -27.39 27.67
C GLY A 55 -14.62 -26.11 26.93
N GLN A 56 -13.70 -25.40 26.26
CA GLN A 56 -14.03 -24.23 25.47
C GLN A 56 -14.92 -24.60 24.28
N SER A 57 -16.11 -23.99 24.21
CA SER A 57 -17.09 -24.24 23.14
C SER A 57 -17.11 -23.16 22.07
N ARG A 58 -16.58 -21.96 22.36
CA ARG A 58 -16.54 -20.80 21.45
C ARG A 58 -15.23 -20.02 21.58
N PRO A 59 -14.78 -19.35 20.50
CA PRO A 59 -13.62 -18.47 20.58
C PRO A 59 -13.87 -17.30 21.52
N THR A 60 -12.89 -16.96 22.34
CA THR A 60 -12.95 -15.81 23.24
C THR A 60 -13.00 -14.50 22.44
N PRO A 61 -13.57 -13.41 22.99
CA PRO A 61 -13.56 -12.11 22.33
C PRO A 61 -12.14 -11.61 21.99
N ALA A 62 -11.17 -11.90 22.87
CA ALA A 62 -9.76 -11.58 22.66
C ALA A 62 -9.18 -12.31 21.43
N GLU A 63 -9.39 -13.63 21.31
CA GLU A 63 -8.97 -14.41 20.13
C GLU A 63 -9.62 -13.89 18.85
N ARG A 64 -10.92 -13.56 18.88
CA ARG A 64 -11.62 -13.02 17.71
C ARG A 64 -11.01 -11.70 17.26
N THR A 65 -10.80 -10.78 18.21
CA THR A 65 -10.22 -9.46 17.91
C THR A 65 -8.79 -9.58 17.41
N ASP A 66 -7.98 -10.47 17.98
CA ASP A 66 -6.62 -10.71 17.52
C ASP A 66 -6.59 -11.30 16.10
N LEU A 67 -7.43 -12.30 15.83
CA LEU A 67 -7.54 -12.90 14.48
C LEU A 67 -8.06 -11.90 13.44
N LEU A 68 -9.01 -11.04 13.80
CA LEU A 68 -9.47 -9.94 12.93
C LEU A 68 -8.33 -8.97 12.63
N ARG A 69 -7.55 -8.59 13.65
CA ARG A 69 -6.40 -7.69 13.48
C ARG A 69 -5.31 -8.32 12.62
N ALA A 70 -5.04 -9.61 12.82
CA ALA A 70 -4.08 -10.39 12.05
C ALA A 70 -4.55 -10.52 10.59
N ALA A 71 -5.81 -10.85 10.34
CA ALA A 71 -6.37 -10.94 9.00
C ALA A 71 -6.34 -9.57 8.29
N ALA A 72 -6.73 -8.49 8.97
CA ALA A 72 -6.66 -7.13 8.43
C ALA A 72 -5.23 -6.73 8.06
N ARG A 73 -4.26 -7.04 8.94
CA ARG A 73 -2.83 -6.82 8.65
C ARG A 73 -2.38 -7.62 7.43
N GLU A 74 -2.77 -8.88 7.31
CA GLU A 74 -2.41 -9.72 6.16
C GLU A 74 -3.02 -9.21 4.85
N TRP A 75 -4.25 -8.67 4.88
CA TRP A 75 -4.84 -7.98 3.73
C TRP A 75 -4.09 -6.71 3.33
N LEU A 76 -3.69 -5.89 4.30
CA LEU A 76 -2.89 -4.69 4.05
C LEU A 76 -1.51 -5.02 3.45
N LEU A 77 -0.95 -6.17 3.81
CA LEU A 77 0.35 -6.63 3.31
C LEU A 77 0.26 -7.48 2.04
N ALA A 78 -0.93 -7.92 1.64
CA ALA A 78 -1.14 -8.75 0.45
C ALA A 78 -0.57 -8.12 -0.84
N PRO A 79 -0.67 -6.79 -1.08
CA PRO A 79 -0.02 -6.15 -2.23
C PRO A 79 1.50 -6.32 -2.29
N LEU A 80 2.15 -6.46 -1.13
CA LEU A 80 3.62 -6.50 -1.00
C LEU A 80 4.21 -7.90 -1.19
N GLY A 81 3.39 -8.96 -1.16
CA GLY A 81 3.91 -10.33 -1.16
C GLY A 81 3.00 -11.31 -0.45
N SER A 82 2.90 -12.54 -0.95
CA SER A 82 2.32 -13.67 -0.20
C SER A 82 3.30 -14.20 0.84
N THR A 83 4.60 -14.15 0.57
CA THR A 83 5.65 -14.65 1.48
C THR A 83 6.44 -13.54 2.16
N ALA A 84 7.01 -13.84 3.32
CA ALA A 84 7.88 -12.90 4.05
C ALA A 84 9.10 -12.45 3.21
N ARG A 85 9.64 -13.33 2.36
CA ARG A 85 10.76 -13.01 1.46
C ARG A 85 10.34 -12.00 0.39
N GLN A 86 9.19 -12.22 -0.26
CA GLN A 86 8.65 -11.28 -1.25
C GLN A 86 8.36 -9.92 -0.63
N ARG A 87 7.74 -9.89 0.56
CA ARG A 87 7.48 -8.64 1.30
C ARG A 87 8.76 -7.88 1.61
N ARG A 88 9.85 -8.57 2.00
CA ARG A 88 11.16 -7.93 2.24
C ARG A 88 11.74 -7.33 0.96
N ALA A 89 11.63 -8.02 -0.17
CA ALA A 89 12.08 -7.51 -1.46
C ALA A 89 11.28 -6.26 -1.88
N ALA A 90 9.95 -6.34 -1.81
CA ALA A 90 9.05 -5.23 -2.14
C ALA A 90 9.31 -4.01 -1.25
N THR A 91 9.28 -4.20 0.08
CA THR A 91 9.44 -3.11 1.04
C THR A 91 10.80 -2.43 0.90
N GLY A 92 11.89 -3.18 0.66
CA GLY A 92 13.22 -2.59 0.49
C GLY A 92 13.34 -1.64 -0.70
N LEU A 93 12.65 -1.93 -1.80
CA LEU A 93 12.61 -1.03 -2.95
C LEU A 93 11.61 0.12 -2.72
N LEU A 94 10.41 -0.20 -2.20
CA LEU A 94 9.35 0.79 -1.98
C LEU A 94 9.71 1.84 -0.93
N THR A 95 10.56 1.53 0.06
CA THR A 95 11.12 2.51 1.00
C THR A 95 12.01 3.56 0.34
N VAL A 96 12.46 3.33 -0.89
CA VAL A 96 13.25 4.29 -1.69
C VAL A 96 12.33 5.00 -2.68
N LEU A 97 11.55 4.23 -3.45
CA LEU A 97 10.75 4.76 -4.56
C LEU A 97 9.55 5.60 -4.09
N LEU A 98 8.83 5.19 -3.04
CA LEU A 98 7.66 5.94 -2.59
C LEU A 98 8.04 7.33 -2.07
N PRO A 99 9.07 7.50 -1.20
CA PRO A 99 9.55 8.84 -0.86
C PRO A 99 9.98 9.68 -2.04
N ALA A 100 10.65 9.09 -3.04
CA ALA A 100 11.10 9.83 -4.20
C ALA A 100 9.92 10.40 -5.01
N VAL A 101 8.89 9.59 -5.25
CA VAL A 101 7.70 10.01 -6.01
C VAL A 101 6.84 10.98 -5.20
N LEU A 102 6.56 10.65 -3.93
CA LEU A 102 5.74 11.49 -3.06
C LEU A 102 6.44 12.81 -2.73
N GLY A 103 7.77 12.83 -2.66
CA GLY A 103 8.57 14.00 -2.38
C GLY A 103 8.37 15.12 -3.41
N ILE A 104 8.13 14.78 -4.68
CA ILE A 104 7.81 15.76 -5.73
C ILE A 104 6.51 16.51 -5.40
N HIS A 105 5.43 15.78 -5.11
CA HIS A 105 4.15 16.38 -4.78
C HIS A 105 4.18 17.11 -3.43
N ALA A 106 4.86 16.54 -2.44
CA ALA A 106 5.09 17.19 -1.14
C ALA A 106 5.81 18.53 -1.30
N ALA A 107 6.92 18.57 -2.05
CA ALA A 107 7.68 19.78 -2.31
C ALA A 107 6.83 20.84 -3.01
N ARG A 108 6.06 20.44 -4.02
CA ARG A 108 5.12 21.32 -4.74
C ARG A 108 4.05 21.89 -3.81
N ALA A 109 3.38 21.04 -3.03
CA ALA A 109 2.30 21.45 -2.13
C ALA A 109 2.82 22.40 -1.04
N LEU A 110 4.00 22.11 -0.48
CA LEU A 110 4.63 22.96 0.53
C LEU A 110 5.17 24.27 -0.04
N ALA A 111 5.72 24.28 -1.26
CA ALA A 111 6.14 25.51 -1.93
C ALA A 111 4.95 26.42 -2.22
N HIS A 112 3.84 25.85 -2.71
CA HIS A 112 2.61 26.60 -2.95
C HIS A 112 2.04 27.16 -1.64
N ALA A 113 1.99 26.34 -0.59
CA ALA A 113 1.57 26.75 0.75
C ALA A 113 2.44 27.91 1.30
N ALA A 114 3.77 27.79 1.20
CA ALA A 114 4.70 28.83 1.65
C ALA A 114 4.50 30.14 0.89
N TRP A 115 4.30 30.07 -0.42
CA TRP A 115 4.01 31.25 -1.24
C TRP A 115 2.69 31.93 -0.82
N THR A 116 1.62 31.16 -0.61
CA THR A 116 0.33 31.72 -0.15
C THR A 116 0.41 32.36 1.24
N LEU A 117 1.22 31.80 2.14
CA LEU A 117 1.44 32.35 3.48
C LEU A 117 2.21 33.68 3.45
N GLY A 118 3.11 33.86 2.48
CA GLY A 118 3.89 35.08 2.31
C GLY A 118 3.10 36.26 1.72
N GLY A 119 1.96 35.99 1.07
CA GLY A 119 1.08 37.00 0.49
C GLY A 119 -0.11 37.35 1.39
N ASP A 120 -1.13 36.49 1.38
CA ASP A 120 -2.51 36.83 1.83
C ASP A 120 -2.88 36.27 3.23
N GLY A 121 -1.92 35.67 3.94
CA GLY A 121 -2.06 35.22 5.34
C GLY A 121 -2.58 33.78 5.55
N ALA A 122 -2.49 33.31 6.80
CA ALA A 122 -2.79 31.94 7.22
C ALA A 122 -4.22 31.39 6.96
N PRO A 123 -5.33 32.17 6.99
CA PRO A 123 -6.67 31.59 6.86
C PRO A 123 -6.97 31.00 5.46
N LEU A 124 -6.21 31.36 4.43
CA LEU A 124 -6.37 30.83 3.07
C LEU A 124 -5.61 29.51 2.83
N LEU A 125 -4.68 29.15 3.71
CA LEU A 125 -3.79 27.99 3.49
C LEU A 125 -4.58 26.68 3.33
N LEU A 126 -5.54 26.42 4.22
CA LEU A 126 -6.35 25.20 4.17
C LEU A 126 -7.35 25.22 3.02
N GLN A 127 -7.69 26.39 2.49
CA GLN A 127 -8.55 26.49 1.32
C GLN A 127 -7.76 26.16 0.05
N VAL A 128 -6.54 26.67 -0.08
CA VAL A 128 -5.74 26.55 -1.31
C VAL A 128 -4.91 25.25 -1.33
N ALA A 129 -4.36 24.83 -0.20
CA ALA A 129 -3.48 23.67 -0.07
C ALA A 129 -3.90 22.77 1.12
N PRO A 130 -5.07 22.10 1.03
CA PRO A 130 -5.67 21.36 2.15
C PRO A 130 -4.79 20.23 2.69
N LEU A 131 -3.87 19.70 1.89
CA LEU A 131 -2.94 18.63 2.31
C LEU A 131 -1.56 19.15 2.75
N ALA A 132 -1.28 20.46 2.75
CA ALA A 132 0.03 20.96 3.16
C ALA A 132 0.45 20.51 4.57
N PRO A 133 -0.43 20.52 5.60
CA PRO A 133 -0.07 19.99 6.93
C PRO A 133 0.28 18.50 6.89
N THR A 134 -0.46 17.71 6.10
CA THR A 134 -0.19 16.28 5.90
C THR A 134 1.20 16.05 5.31
N TRP A 135 1.57 16.82 4.28
CA TRP A 135 2.89 16.72 3.66
C TRP A 135 4.03 17.16 4.60
N ALA A 136 3.81 18.19 5.41
CA ALA A 136 4.78 18.61 6.42
C ALA A 136 5.05 17.49 7.44
N VAL A 137 3.99 16.91 8.02
CA VAL A 137 4.09 15.78 8.96
C VAL A 137 4.78 14.58 8.30
N TRP A 138 4.45 14.28 7.05
CA TRP A 138 5.07 13.21 6.29
C TRP A 138 6.57 13.45 6.07
N CYS A 139 6.99 14.66 5.69
CA CYS A 139 8.41 15.02 5.51
C CYS A 139 9.20 14.82 6.81
N VAL A 140 8.68 15.29 7.95
CA VAL A 140 9.31 15.07 9.26
C VAL A 140 9.38 13.56 9.57
N GLY A 141 8.34 12.80 9.24
CA GLY A 141 8.33 11.35 9.38
C GLY A 141 9.40 10.66 8.54
N VAL A 142 9.56 11.04 7.27
CA VAL A 142 10.61 10.51 6.38
C VAL A 142 12.00 10.84 6.93
N VAL A 143 12.25 12.09 7.33
CA VAL A 143 13.53 12.49 7.94
C VAL A 143 13.81 11.68 9.20
N ALA A 144 12.82 11.47 10.06
CA ALA A 144 12.95 10.64 11.25
C ALA A 144 13.28 9.18 10.92
N VAL A 145 12.65 8.59 9.88
CA VAL A 145 13.01 7.24 9.39
C VAL A 145 14.45 7.20 8.91
N LEU A 146 14.88 8.17 8.10
CA LEU A 146 16.24 8.25 7.56
C LEU A 146 17.30 8.47 8.65
N ALA A 147 16.96 9.22 9.70
CA ALA A 147 17.79 9.44 10.88
C ALA A 147 17.82 8.23 11.85
N GLY A 148 17.09 7.14 11.56
CA GLY A 148 17.07 5.94 12.39
C GLY A 148 16.09 5.99 13.57
N LEU A 149 15.25 7.03 13.66
CA LEU A 149 14.19 7.17 14.66
C LEU A 149 12.93 6.39 14.25
N ALA A 150 13.09 5.08 14.01
CA ALA A 150 12.08 4.19 13.41
C ALA A 150 10.68 4.23 14.07
N ARG A 151 10.59 4.36 15.40
CA ARG A 151 9.29 4.44 16.09
C ARG A 151 8.57 5.77 15.78
N THR A 152 9.28 6.87 15.93
CA THR A 152 8.78 8.23 15.68
C THR A 152 8.45 8.41 14.21
N GLY A 153 9.36 8.01 13.31
CA GLY A 153 9.15 8.08 11.87
C GLY A 153 7.92 7.31 11.41
N ARG A 154 7.72 6.07 11.90
CA ARG A 154 6.50 5.29 11.64
C ARG A 154 5.23 5.99 12.12
N ALA A 155 5.24 6.50 13.35
CA ALA A 155 4.09 7.19 13.93
C ALA A 155 3.72 8.43 13.10
N LEU A 156 4.70 9.23 12.69
CA LEU A 156 4.49 10.43 11.87
C LEU A 156 4.02 10.10 10.45
N VAL A 157 4.61 9.12 9.78
CA VAL A 157 4.17 8.69 8.44
C VAL A 157 2.74 8.12 8.50
N ALA A 158 2.41 7.35 9.54
CA ALA A 158 1.05 6.84 9.75
C ALA A 158 0.07 7.98 10.06
N ALA A 159 0.45 8.94 10.90
CA ALA A 159 -0.35 10.11 11.20
C ALA A 159 -0.63 10.95 9.94
N ALA A 160 0.37 11.14 9.08
CA ALA A 160 0.17 11.80 7.79
C ALA A 160 -0.80 11.03 6.89
N ALA A 161 -0.68 9.69 6.79
CA ALA A 161 -1.63 8.90 6.01
C ALA A 161 -3.08 9.03 6.53
N VAL A 162 -3.28 8.98 7.86
CA VAL A 162 -4.59 9.19 8.48
C VAL A 162 -5.11 10.60 8.24
N ALA A 163 -4.27 11.63 8.43
CA ALA A 163 -4.63 13.01 8.16
C ALA A 163 -5.03 13.22 6.70
N GLY A 164 -4.31 12.62 5.75
CA GLY A 164 -4.67 12.65 4.33
C GLY A 164 -6.05 12.03 4.04
N LEU A 165 -6.35 10.88 4.64
CA LEU A 165 -7.68 10.24 4.51
C LEU A 165 -8.80 11.11 5.11
N VAL A 166 -8.58 11.68 6.29
CA VAL A 166 -9.54 12.59 6.94
C VAL A 166 -9.77 13.82 6.06
N THR A 167 -8.70 14.42 5.51
CA THR A 167 -8.81 15.56 4.60
C THR A 167 -9.62 15.22 3.36
N LEU A 168 -9.47 14.02 2.77
CA LEU A 168 -10.33 13.61 1.65
C LEU A 168 -11.80 13.54 2.03
N VAL A 169 -12.12 12.95 3.19
CA VAL A 169 -13.51 12.88 3.67
C VAL A 169 -14.10 14.27 3.88
N VAL A 170 -13.31 15.19 4.46
CA VAL A 170 -13.73 16.59 4.66
C VAL A 170 -13.93 17.31 3.32
N LEU A 171 -13.04 17.10 2.34
CA LEU A 171 -13.18 17.71 1.01
C LEU A 171 -14.45 17.21 0.30
N VAL A 172 -14.74 15.90 0.35
CA VAL A 172 -15.97 15.35 -0.22
C VAL A 172 -17.20 15.88 0.54
N GLY A 173 -17.18 15.88 1.87
CA GLY A 173 -18.29 16.38 2.69
C GLY A 173 -18.55 17.88 2.59
N SER A 174 -17.60 18.66 2.04
CA SER A 174 -17.72 20.11 1.86
C SER A 174 -18.00 20.54 0.41
N GLY A 175 -18.34 19.60 -0.48
CA GLY A 175 -18.62 19.92 -1.89
C GLY A 175 -17.36 20.30 -2.69
N ARG A 176 -16.20 19.79 -2.28
CA ARG A 176 -14.89 19.99 -2.95
C ARG A 176 -14.39 18.70 -3.57
N GLU A 177 -15.29 17.94 -4.19
CA GLU A 177 -15.05 16.63 -4.77
C GLU A 177 -13.97 16.69 -5.85
N HIS A 178 -13.90 17.77 -6.64
CA HIS A 178 -12.85 17.94 -7.63
C HIS A 178 -11.44 17.96 -6.98
N THR A 179 -11.25 18.73 -5.90
CA THR A 179 -9.98 18.72 -5.15
C THR A 179 -9.72 17.36 -4.52
N ALA A 180 -10.75 16.72 -3.94
CA ALA A 180 -10.62 15.38 -3.38
C ALA A 180 -10.18 14.36 -4.44
N TYR A 181 -10.73 14.44 -5.66
CA TYR A 181 -10.42 13.59 -6.79
C TYR A 181 -8.96 13.72 -7.23
N LEU A 182 -8.45 14.95 -7.36
CA LEU A 182 -7.04 15.23 -7.69
C LEU A 182 -6.07 14.68 -6.64
N GLU A 183 -6.46 14.75 -5.36
CA GLU A 183 -5.60 14.38 -4.23
C GLU A 183 -5.68 12.90 -3.83
N ALA A 184 -6.75 12.19 -4.23
CA ALA A 184 -7.00 10.80 -3.84
C ALA A 184 -5.83 9.86 -4.19
N GLY A 185 -5.27 9.97 -5.39
CA GLY A 185 -4.12 9.17 -5.82
C GLY A 185 -2.88 9.35 -4.94
N TRP A 186 -2.63 10.58 -4.48
CA TRP A 186 -1.50 10.90 -3.60
C TRP A 186 -1.70 10.39 -2.18
N VAL A 187 -2.92 10.47 -1.66
CA VAL A 187 -3.27 9.91 -0.35
C VAL A 187 -3.18 8.39 -0.35
N LEU A 188 -3.57 7.70 -1.43
CA LEU A 188 -3.32 6.27 -1.58
C LEU A 188 -1.81 5.95 -1.54
N GLY A 189 -0.99 6.79 -2.16
CA GLY A 189 0.47 6.71 -2.06
C GLY A 189 0.99 6.87 -0.63
N LEU A 190 0.45 7.82 0.14
CA LEU A 190 0.77 8.01 1.57
C LEU A 190 0.42 6.77 2.40
N VAL A 191 -0.77 6.20 2.20
CA VAL A 191 -1.21 4.98 2.88
C VAL A 191 -0.29 3.81 2.54
N ALA A 192 0.04 3.63 1.26
CA ALA A 192 0.98 2.60 0.83
C ALA A 192 2.36 2.78 1.48
N HIS A 193 2.86 4.01 1.55
CA HIS A 193 4.13 4.31 2.20
C HIS A 193 4.11 4.02 3.71
N ALA A 194 3.02 4.37 4.40
CA ALA A 194 2.85 4.05 5.82
C ALA A 194 2.87 2.53 6.08
N VAL A 195 2.20 1.74 5.23
CA VAL A 195 2.22 0.26 5.32
C VAL A 195 3.63 -0.28 5.08
N VAL A 196 4.34 0.24 4.07
CA VAL A 196 5.72 -0.16 3.74
C VAL A 196 6.67 0.12 4.91
N VAL A 197 6.63 1.32 5.47
CA VAL A 197 7.47 1.74 6.60
C VAL A 197 7.13 0.93 7.87
N ALA A 198 5.85 0.63 8.11
CA ALA A 198 5.42 -0.19 9.24
C ALA A 198 5.93 -1.65 9.19
N GLU A 199 6.04 -2.24 7.99
CA GLU A 199 6.57 -3.60 7.80
C GLU A 199 8.11 -3.63 7.73
N HIS A 200 8.76 -2.59 7.19
CA HIS A 200 10.19 -2.56 6.96
C HIS A 200 11.04 -2.54 8.25
N ASP A 201 10.66 -1.70 9.22
CA ASP A 201 11.47 -1.43 10.42
C ASP A 201 11.61 -2.61 11.38
N ARG A 202 10.79 -3.65 11.24
CA ARG A 202 10.85 -4.82 12.12
C ARG A 202 12.11 -5.67 11.92
N ARG A 203 12.97 -5.38 10.92
CA ARG A 203 13.94 -6.35 10.38
C ARG A 203 15.34 -5.80 10.04
N LEU A 204 15.66 -4.55 10.40
CA LEU A 204 16.94 -3.94 10.02
C LEU A 204 18.02 -4.04 11.10
N ALA A 205 19.07 -4.81 10.79
CA ALA A 205 20.34 -4.78 11.53
C ALA A 205 20.98 -3.37 11.45
N PRO A 206 21.63 -2.88 12.54
CA PRO A 206 22.12 -1.50 12.64
C PRO A 206 23.05 -1.04 11.51
N GLY A 207 23.91 -1.90 10.98
CA GLY A 207 24.98 -1.52 10.05
C GLY A 207 24.58 -1.19 8.61
N ARG A 208 23.39 -1.60 8.14
CA ARG A 208 22.93 -1.33 6.74
C ARG A 208 22.07 -0.08 6.59
N ARG A 209 21.94 0.73 7.65
CA ARG A 209 21.01 1.87 7.71
C ARG A 209 21.49 3.08 6.91
N TRP A 210 22.77 3.44 7.04
CA TRP A 210 23.33 4.65 6.40
C TRP A 210 23.29 4.61 4.88
N GLY A 211 23.73 3.51 4.26
CA GLY A 211 23.72 3.39 2.79
C GLY A 211 22.31 3.49 2.20
N ARG A 212 21.29 2.99 2.91
CA ARG A 212 19.90 3.13 2.49
C ARG A 212 19.36 4.53 2.70
N ALA A 213 19.67 5.16 3.84
CA ALA A 213 19.26 6.53 4.10
C ALA A 213 19.81 7.48 3.02
N ALA A 214 21.10 7.35 2.70
CA ALA A 214 21.74 8.08 1.62
C ALA A 214 21.11 7.75 0.25
N GLY A 215 20.82 6.48 -0.03
CA GLY A 215 20.14 6.06 -1.26
C GLY A 215 18.74 6.65 -1.41
N THR A 216 17.92 6.65 -0.36
CA THR A 216 16.57 7.25 -0.37
C THR A 216 16.66 8.77 -0.51
N ALA A 217 17.53 9.44 0.23
CA ALA A 217 17.72 10.88 0.11
C ALA A 217 18.18 11.27 -1.31
N GLY A 218 19.16 10.55 -1.85
CA GLY A 218 19.63 10.74 -3.23
C GLY A 218 18.54 10.50 -4.26
N ALA A 219 17.69 9.48 -4.08
CA ALA A 219 16.56 9.23 -4.96
C ALA A 219 15.52 10.35 -4.92
N VAL A 220 15.21 10.89 -3.73
CA VAL A 220 14.28 12.02 -3.57
C VAL A 220 14.84 13.28 -4.24
N VAL A 221 16.10 13.62 -3.97
CA VAL A 221 16.77 14.78 -4.58
C VAL A 221 16.85 14.62 -6.10
N GLY A 222 17.22 13.45 -6.59
CA GLY A 222 17.30 13.16 -8.02
C GLY A 222 15.95 13.23 -8.72
N ALA A 223 14.89 12.68 -8.11
CA ALA A 223 13.54 12.73 -8.66
C ALA A 223 13.00 14.17 -8.69
N LEU A 224 13.23 14.95 -7.63
CA LEU A 224 12.85 16.36 -7.58
C LEU A 224 13.63 17.19 -8.61
N GLY A 225 14.94 16.98 -8.72
CA GLY A 225 15.79 17.65 -9.70
C GLY A 225 15.36 17.34 -11.14
N ALA A 226 15.09 16.08 -11.46
CA ALA A 226 14.57 15.67 -12.76
C ALA A 226 13.22 16.33 -13.06
N TYR A 227 12.29 16.36 -12.09
CA TYR A 227 11.01 17.04 -12.22
C TYR A 227 11.19 18.53 -12.54
N VAL A 228 12.03 19.23 -11.77
CA VAL A 228 12.30 20.66 -11.98
C VAL A 228 12.91 20.89 -13.36
N MET A 229 13.86 20.06 -13.82
CA MET A 229 14.45 20.20 -15.15
C MET A 229 13.44 20.03 -16.29
N VAL A 230 12.46 19.14 -16.12
CA VAL A 230 11.42 18.92 -17.13
C VAL A 230 10.38 20.04 -17.15
N ILE A 231 10.03 20.60 -16.00
CA ILE A 231 8.95 21.61 -15.88
C ILE A 231 9.46 23.05 -15.99
N ALA A 232 10.71 23.32 -15.62
CA ALA A 232 11.26 24.68 -15.58
C ALA A 232 11.20 25.41 -16.93
N PRO A 233 11.44 24.79 -18.10
CA PRO A 233 11.30 25.46 -19.38
C PRO A 233 9.86 25.95 -19.59
N ASP A 234 8.86 25.06 -19.57
CA ASP A 234 7.46 25.43 -19.78
C ASP A 234 6.99 26.50 -18.80
N ASN A 235 7.40 26.41 -17.54
CA ASN A 235 7.00 27.36 -16.51
C ASN A 235 7.70 28.72 -16.67
N ALA A 236 8.98 28.76 -17.07
CA ALA A 236 9.69 30.00 -17.37
C ALA A 236 9.05 30.75 -18.56
N TRP A 237 8.62 30.03 -19.59
CA TRP A 237 7.92 30.61 -20.74
C TRP A 237 6.57 31.22 -20.34
N ASN A 238 5.87 30.63 -19.36
CA ASN A 238 4.58 31.10 -18.89
C ASN A 238 4.66 32.12 -17.72
N GLY A 239 5.88 32.51 -17.30
CA GLY A 239 6.08 33.33 -16.09
C GLY A 239 5.55 32.67 -14.81
N ALA A 240 5.31 31.36 -14.85
CA ALA A 240 4.80 30.59 -13.73
C ALA A 240 5.97 29.99 -12.93
N PRO A 241 5.88 29.91 -11.60
CA PRO A 241 6.91 29.23 -10.83
C PRO A 241 6.81 27.70 -10.99
N TRP A 242 7.92 26.97 -10.76
CA TRP A 242 8.03 25.51 -10.99
C TRP A 242 7.00 24.65 -10.22
N TRP A 243 6.40 25.19 -9.15
CA TRP A 243 5.37 24.49 -8.37
C TRP A 243 3.95 24.65 -8.92
N VAL A 244 3.74 25.51 -9.92
CA VAL A 244 2.46 25.63 -10.63
C VAL A 244 2.43 24.57 -11.72
N ALA A 245 1.32 23.85 -11.86
CA ALA A 245 1.21 22.84 -12.91
C ALA A 245 1.15 23.61 -14.23
N PRO A 246 1.94 23.25 -15.25
CA PRO A 246 1.83 23.92 -16.53
C PRO A 246 0.39 23.81 -17.02
N TYR A 247 -0.29 24.96 -17.14
CA TYR A 247 -1.60 25.04 -17.76
C TYR A 247 -1.43 24.63 -19.22
N GLY A 248 -1.91 23.44 -19.58
CA GLY A 248 -1.95 23.00 -20.98
C GLY A 248 -0.65 22.45 -21.57
N SER A 249 0.43 22.18 -20.80
CA SER A 249 1.57 21.46 -21.39
C SER A 249 1.12 20.07 -21.82
N ALA A 250 1.39 19.75 -23.07
CA ALA A 250 1.05 18.51 -23.77
C ALA A 250 1.79 17.28 -23.22
N TRP A 251 1.68 17.01 -21.92
CA TRP A 251 1.72 15.63 -21.45
C TRP A 251 0.46 14.96 -22.00
N THR A 252 0.52 14.62 -23.29
CA THR A 252 -0.44 13.71 -23.87
C THR A 252 -0.45 12.49 -22.95
N LEU A 253 -1.63 11.96 -22.66
CA LEU A 253 -1.76 10.79 -21.81
C LEU A 253 -0.78 9.69 -22.27
N GLY A 254 -0.55 9.58 -23.58
CA GLY A 254 0.48 8.70 -24.17
C GLY A 254 1.93 9.00 -23.75
N GLY A 255 2.35 10.27 -23.71
CA GLY A 255 3.70 10.68 -23.32
C GLY A 255 4.05 10.38 -21.85
N PHE A 256 3.06 10.36 -20.95
CA PHE A 256 3.26 9.93 -19.55
C PHE A 256 3.08 8.41 -19.38
N VAL A 257 2.02 7.85 -19.96
CA VAL A 257 1.62 6.46 -19.73
C VAL A 257 2.63 5.49 -20.34
N ALA A 258 3.11 5.73 -21.57
CA ALA A 258 4.04 4.83 -22.24
C ALA A 258 5.35 4.58 -21.46
N PRO A 259 6.11 5.60 -21.01
CA PRO A 259 7.34 5.36 -20.25
C PRO A 259 7.06 4.71 -18.90
N VAL A 260 5.98 5.09 -18.21
CA VAL A 260 5.63 4.48 -16.92
C VAL A 260 5.27 3.01 -17.08
N VAL A 261 4.46 2.66 -18.09
CA VAL A 261 4.12 1.27 -18.41
C VAL A 261 5.38 0.48 -18.79
N ALA A 262 6.28 1.04 -19.60
CA ALA A 262 7.54 0.39 -19.96
C ALA A 262 8.43 0.12 -18.74
N VAL A 263 8.57 1.09 -17.83
CA VAL A 263 9.33 0.95 -16.58
C VAL A 263 8.70 -0.11 -15.66
N LEU A 264 7.37 -0.09 -15.50
CA LEU A 264 6.67 -1.08 -14.68
C LEU A 264 6.73 -2.49 -15.28
N ALA A 265 6.65 -2.62 -16.60
CA ALA A 265 6.82 -3.90 -17.31
C ALA A 265 8.25 -4.43 -17.14
N GLY A 266 9.26 -3.59 -17.33
CA GLY A 266 10.67 -3.95 -17.08
C GLY A 266 10.91 -4.37 -15.62
N ALA A 267 10.32 -3.65 -14.67
CA ALA A 267 10.37 -4.01 -13.25
C ALA A 267 9.64 -5.33 -12.96
N ALA A 268 8.53 -5.62 -13.63
CA ALA A 268 7.82 -6.89 -13.48
C ALA A 268 8.64 -8.09 -13.96
N LEU A 269 9.47 -7.89 -14.99
CA LEU A 269 10.34 -8.94 -15.52
C LEU A 269 11.51 -9.25 -14.56
N TRP A 270 11.99 -8.27 -13.81
CA TRP A 270 13.10 -8.46 -12.87
C TRP A 270 12.64 -8.96 -11.50
N SER A 271 13.06 -10.17 -11.12
CA SER A 271 12.71 -10.82 -9.83
C SER A 271 12.91 -9.97 -8.57
N ARG A 272 13.88 -9.04 -8.56
CA ARG A 272 14.17 -8.16 -7.42
C ARG A 272 13.15 -7.04 -7.23
N THR A 273 12.58 -6.52 -8.32
CA THR A 273 11.70 -5.35 -8.30
C THR A 273 10.24 -5.72 -8.56
N ARG A 274 9.98 -6.91 -9.12
CA ARG A 274 8.65 -7.44 -9.44
C ARG A 274 7.63 -7.28 -8.32
N GLN A 275 8.03 -7.53 -7.06
CA GLN A 275 7.10 -7.48 -5.92
C GLN A 275 6.65 -6.05 -5.55
N ALA A 276 7.34 -5.02 -6.02
CA ALA A 276 6.93 -3.62 -5.83
C ALA A 276 5.91 -3.15 -6.88
N VAL A 277 5.85 -3.81 -8.03
CA VAL A 277 5.02 -3.40 -9.18
C VAL A 277 3.54 -3.23 -8.82
N PRO A 278 2.88 -4.12 -8.05
CA PRO A 278 1.47 -3.93 -7.73
C PRO A 278 1.17 -2.60 -7.02
N VAL A 279 2.01 -2.23 -6.05
CA VAL A 279 1.85 -0.98 -5.29
C VAL A 279 2.14 0.23 -6.17
N LEU A 280 3.21 0.17 -6.98
CA LEU A 280 3.57 1.27 -7.88
C LEU A 280 2.52 1.48 -8.97
N LEU A 281 1.99 0.39 -9.55
CA LEU A 281 0.92 0.48 -10.55
C LEU A 281 -0.35 1.08 -9.94
N GLY A 282 -0.74 0.67 -8.73
CA GLY A 282 -1.87 1.27 -8.03
C GLY A 282 -1.72 2.78 -7.84
N GLY A 283 -0.54 3.23 -7.40
CA GLY A 283 -0.24 4.66 -7.25
C GLY A 283 -0.27 5.41 -8.59
N VAL A 284 0.35 4.85 -9.63
CA VAL A 284 0.35 5.42 -10.99
C VAL A 284 -1.07 5.54 -11.53
N VAL A 285 -1.89 4.49 -11.39
CA VAL A 285 -3.28 4.51 -11.84
C VAL A 285 -4.09 5.54 -11.06
N GLY A 286 -3.95 5.60 -9.74
CA GLY A 286 -4.65 6.60 -8.92
C GLY A 286 -4.28 8.04 -9.29
N VAL A 287 -2.99 8.33 -9.45
CA VAL A 287 -2.51 9.67 -9.82
C VAL A 287 -2.83 10.01 -11.28
N GLY A 288 -2.70 9.04 -12.18
CA GLY A 288 -2.97 9.20 -13.61
C GLY A 288 -4.45 9.43 -13.89
N LEU A 289 -5.33 8.61 -13.29
CA LEU A 289 -6.78 8.78 -13.41
C LEU A 289 -7.22 10.10 -12.78
N GLY A 290 -6.69 10.43 -11.60
CA GLY A 290 -6.94 11.71 -10.93
C GLY A 290 -6.65 12.93 -11.81
N ARG A 291 -5.69 12.84 -12.73
CA ARG A 291 -5.36 13.90 -13.68
C ARG A 291 -5.93 13.70 -15.08
N SER A 292 -6.63 12.60 -15.32
CA SER A 292 -7.22 12.30 -16.61
C SER A 292 -8.59 12.97 -16.74
N GLY A 293 -8.90 13.45 -17.94
CA GLY A 293 -10.25 13.81 -18.35
C GLY A 293 -11.20 12.60 -18.50
N LEU A 294 -10.89 11.43 -17.95
CA LEU A 294 -11.65 10.20 -18.24
C LEU A 294 -12.96 10.11 -17.46
N PHE A 295 -12.95 10.49 -16.19
CA PHE A 295 -14.14 10.45 -15.32
C PHE A 295 -14.91 11.77 -15.29
N TRP A 296 -14.42 12.79 -15.99
CA TRP A 296 -15.09 14.07 -16.14
C TRP A 296 -14.83 14.61 -17.55
N SER A 297 -15.88 15.01 -18.24
CA SER A 297 -15.72 15.70 -19.52
C SER A 297 -14.98 17.00 -19.25
N GLY A 298 -13.72 17.12 -19.69
CA GLY A 298 -12.91 18.34 -19.54
C GLY A 298 -13.53 19.61 -20.14
N ASN A 299 -14.68 19.48 -20.82
CA ASN A 299 -15.49 20.57 -21.39
C ASN A 299 -16.77 20.89 -20.59
N VAL A 300 -17.06 20.22 -19.47
CA VAL A 300 -18.31 20.43 -18.69
C VAL A 300 -17.95 20.73 -17.23
N ASN A 301 -18.54 21.81 -16.70
CA ASN A 301 -18.41 22.37 -15.34
C ASN A 301 -17.72 21.49 -14.29
N ALA A 302 -16.75 22.07 -13.56
CA ALA A 302 -16.10 21.45 -12.41
C ALA A 302 -17.07 20.96 -11.31
N GLU A 303 -18.33 21.42 -11.34
CA GLU A 303 -19.45 20.96 -10.51
C GLU A 303 -19.91 19.52 -10.80
N ALA A 304 -19.46 18.90 -11.90
CA ALA A 304 -19.86 17.55 -12.29
C ALA A 304 -19.09 16.42 -11.59
N VAL A 305 -18.09 16.74 -10.75
CA VAL A 305 -17.39 15.71 -9.97
C VAL A 305 -18.22 15.39 -8.73
N ASP A 306 -18.71 14.16 -8.62
CA ASP A 306 -19.39 13.67 -7.42
C ASP A 306 -18.49 12.76 -6.57
N ALA A 307 -18.99 12.38 -5.39
CA ALA A 307 -18.33 11.41 -4.51
C ALA A 307 -18.15 10.03 -5.18
N GLY A 308 -19.01 9.68 -6.13
CA GLY A 308 -18.93 8.46 -6.93
C GLY A 308 -17.64 8.40 -7.76
N ASN A 309 -17.22 9.53 -8.35
CA ASN A 309 -15.97 9.62 -9.10
C ASN A 309 -14.72 9.39 -8.23
N VAL A 310 -14.71 9.93 -7.01
CA VAL A 310 -13.62 9.69 -6.05
C VAL A 310 -13.56 8.21 -5.66
N LEU A 311 -14.71 7.60 -5.38
CA LEU A 311 -14.80 6.16 -5.07
C LEU A 311 -14.39 5.29 -6.27
N ALA A 312 -14.79 5.66 -7.48
CA ALA A 312 -14.42 4.97 -8.71
C ALA A 312 -12.90 5.00 -8.94
N LEU A 313 -12.25 6.17 -8.75
CA LEU A 313 -10.79 6.29 -8.84
C LEU A 313 -10.09 5.38 -7.83
N VAL A 314 -10.52 5.40 -6.57
CA VAL A 314 -9.94 4.54 -5.52
C VAL A 314 -10.17 3.06 -5.87
N GLY A 315 -11.36 2.71 -6.33
CA GLY A 315 -11.70 1.37 -6.80
C GLY A 315 -10.81 0.91 -7.94
N CYS A 316 -10.61 1.72 -8.97
CA CYS A 316 -9.73 1.44 -10.10
C CYS A 316 -8.27 1.26 -9.67
N ALA A 317 -7.76 2.11 -8.78
CA ALA A 317 -6.41 1.98 -8.25
C ALA A 317 -6.24 0.65 -7.48
N LEU A 318 -7.19 0.28 -6.62
CA LEU A 318 -7.18 -0.99 -5.90
C LEU A 318 -7.30 -2.20 -6.84
N LEU A 319 -8.16 -2.13 -7.84
CA LEU A 319 -8.28 -3.18 -8.86
C LEU A 319 -6.97 -3.35 -9.64
N ALA A 320 -6.28 -2.26 -9.98
CA ALA A 320 -4.97 -2.33 -10.63
C ALA A 320 -3.92 -3.02 -9.74
N VAL A 321 -3.92 -2.73 -8.43
CA VAL A 321 -3.05 -3.44 -7.46
C VAL A 321 -3.35 -4.94 -7.46
N VAL A 322 -4.64 -5.33 -7.39
CA VAL A 322 -5.05 -6.74 -7.36
C VAL A 322 -4.69 -7.45 -8.67
N ALA A 323 -4.96 -6.83 -9.81
CA ALA A 323 -4.64 -7.38 -11.13
C ALA A 323 -3.13 -7.56 -11.30
N ALA A 324 -2.33 -6.54 -10.99
CA ALA A 324 -0.87 -6.66 -11.04
C ALA A 324 -0.34 -7.70 -10.06
N ARG A 325 -0.93 -7.81 -8.87
CA ARG A 325 -0.56 -8.85 -7.89
C ARG A 325 -0.82 -10.25 -8.44
N TRP A 326 -1.95 -10.45 -9.10
CA TRP A 326 -2.27 -11.71 -9.75
C TRP A 326 -1.25 -12.04 -10.85
N VAL A 327 -0.91 -11.08 -11.72
CA VAL A 327 0.12 -11.25 -12.76
C VAL A 327 1.47 -11.62 -12.14
N VAL A 328 1.91 -10.89 -11.11
CA VAL A 328 3.17 -11.16 -10.42
C VAL A 328 3.22 -12.57 -9.83
N ASN A 329 2.13 -13.02 -9.19
CA ASN A 329 2.04 -14.38 -8.67
C ASN A 329 2.18 -15.42 -9.78
N ARG A 330 1.52 -15.22 -10.93
CA ARG A 330 1.65 -16.14 -12.09
C ARG A 330 3.07 -16.17 -12.66
N LEU A 331 3.75 -15.02 -12.71
CA LEU A 331 5.14 -14.97 -13.14
C LEU A 331 6.10 -15.68 -12.17
N ASP A 332 5.79 -15.69 -10.87
CA ASP A 332 6.57 -16.42 -9.87
C ASP A 332 6.33 -17.93 -9.99
N GLU A 333 5.08 -18.38 -10.12
CA GLU A 333 4.73 -19.79 -10.35
C GLU A 333 5.42 -20.35 -11.61
N LEU A 334 5.40 -19.60 -12.71
CA LEU A 334 6.09 -20.00 -13.95
C LEU A 334 7.62 -20.06 -13.76
N ALA A 335 8.20 -19.18 -12.95
CA ALA A 335 9.63 -19.19 -12.67
C ALA A 335 10.02 -20.42 -11.84
N GLU A 336 9.19 -20.82 -10.88
CA GLU A 336 9.38 -22.02 -10.06
C GLU A 336 9.29 -23.30 -10.90
N VAL A 337 8.27 -23.42 -11.76
CA VAL A 337 8.12 -24.58 -12.68
C VAL A 337 9.33 -24.70 -13.61
N ARG A 338 9.81 -23.58 -14.17
CA ARG A 338 11.01 -23.58 -15.04
C ARG A 338 12.28 -23.95 -14.28
N ALA A 339 12.38 -23.61 -12.99
CA ALA A 339 13.52 -23.97 -12.15
C ALA A 339 13.49 -25.48 -11.83
N ALA A 340 12.32 -26.03 -11.49
CA ALA A 340 12.14 -27.46 -11.26
C ALA A 340 12.45 -28.30 -12.50
N HIS A 341 11.97 -27.87 -13.67
CA HIS A 341 12.27 -28.55 -14.94
C HIS A 341 13.78 -28.55 -15.25
N ARG A 342 14.47 -27.42 -15.05
CA ARG A 342 15.94 -27.34 -15.21
C ARG A 342 16.70 -28.25 -14.24
N ALA A 343 16.20 -28.42 -13.01
CA ALA A 343 16.80 -29.34 -12.05
C ALA A 343 16.68 -30.81 -12.49
N LEU A 344 15.53 -31.19 -13.07
CA LEU A 344 15.31 -32.54 -13.60
C LEU A 344 16.17 -32.86 -14.83
N LEU A 345 16.43 -31.87 -15.68
CA LEU A 345 17.32 -32.03 -16.84
C LEU A 345 18.81 -32.00 -16.47
N GLY A 346 19.14 -31.39 -15.32
CA GLY A 346 20.52 -31.17 -14.88
C GLY A 346 21.11 -32.24 -13.97
N THR A 347 20.34 -33.27 -13.60
CA THR A 347 20.87 -34.46 -12.93
C THR A 347 21.47 -35.41 -13.96
N PRO A 348 22.81 -35.54 -14.07
CA PRO A 348 23.39 -36.64 -14.83
C PRO A 348 22.96 -37.94 -14.14
N THR A 349 22.29 -38.82 -14.89
CA THR A 349 21.99 -40.20 -14.52
C THR A 349 23.26 -41.03 -14.43
#